data_AF-A0A1F8MMF4-F1
#
_entry.id   AF-A0A1F8MMF4-F1
#
_cell.length_a   1.000
_cell.length_b   1.000
_cell.length_c   1.000
_cell.angle_alpha   90.00
_cell.angle_beta   90.00
_cell.angle_gamma   90.00
#
_symmetry.space_group_name_H-M   'P 1'
#
loop_
_entity.id
_entity.type
_entity.pdbx_description
1 polymer ?
#
loop_
_entity_poly.entity_id
_entity_poly.type
_entity_poly.pdbx_seq_one_letter_code
_entity_poly.pdbx_strand_id
1 'polypeptide(L)'
;MVAINVSVQENKTRFRWTYVVLPVTLFLLSLILAACFYPFLSNEIAYHFQNDSPDRWLSRGAFIGWMVIPQVFFTLLSIGVVRLVMMTSRYLPADGSPLKNLLPVMGNMIALPQVIFTFAMIDFFLYNAYQVKLIPLWVFTLIVLVLGVIILSVFFIRASRQSRRLKANIRQE
;
A
#
# COMPACT_ATOMS: atom_id res chain seq x y z
N MET A 1 5.90 -22.25 -51.02
CA MET A 1 5.37 -21.33 -49.98
C MET A 1 5.55 -22.01 -48.64
N VAL A 2 6.54 -21.58 -47.84
CA VAL A 2 6.75 -22.10 -46.49
C VAL A 2 6.00 -21.17 -45.55
N ALA A 3 4.91 -21.65 -44.95
CA ALA A 3 4.20 -20.93 -43.90
C ALA A 3 5.04 -20.99 -42.62
N ILE A 4 5.69 -19.88 -42.27
CA ILE A 4 6.35 -19.75 -40.97
C ILE A 4 5.25 -19.64 -39.92
N ASN A 5 5.03 -20.73 -39.19
CA ASN A 5 4.07 -20.79 -38.10
C ASN A 5 4.69 -20.07 -36.90
N VAL A 6 4.52 -18.74 -36.83
CA VAL A 6 4.90 -17.94 -35.67
C VAL A 6 3.93 -18.29 -34.55
N SER A 7 4.34 -19.20 -33.67
CA SER A 7 3.63 -19.46 -32.42
C SER A 7 3.77 -18.22 -31.54
N VAL A 8 2.76 -17.35 -31.59
CA VAL A 8 2.60 -16.26 -30.61
C VAL A 8 2.43 -16.92 -29.26
N GLN A 9 3.52 -17.02 -28.51
CA GLN A 9 3.49 -17.43 -27.11
C GLN A 9 2.73 -16.35 -26.33
N GLU A 10 1.43 -16.56 -26.13
CA GLU A 10 0.65 -15.79 -25.16
C GLU A 10 1.29 -15.93 -23.78
N ASN A 11 2.22 -15.04 -23.45
CA ASN A 11 2.82 -15.02 -22.13
C ASN A 11 1.84 -14.31 -21.17
N LYS A 12 0.74 -15.00 -20.86
CA LYS A 12 -0.33 -14.52 -20.00
C LYS A 12 0.27 -14.18 -18.64
N THR A 13 0.41 -12.89 -18.34
CA THR A 13 0.88 -12.42 -17.04
C THR A 13 -0.08 -12.89 -15.96
N ARG A 14 0.29 -13.93 -15.22
CA ARG A 14 -0.49 -14.45 -14.08
C ARG A 14 -0.32 -13.53 -12.87
N PHE A 15 -1.38 -13.40 -12.08
CA PHE A 15 -1.34 -12.68 -10.81
C PHE A 15 -0.30 -13.30 -9.88
N ARG A 16 0.53 -12.46 -9.25
CA ARG A 16 1.54 -12.87 -8.26
C ARG A 16 1.26 -12.13 -6.97
N TRP A 17 1.28 -12.84 -5.85
CA TRP A 17 1.06 -12.28 -4.52
C TRP A 17 2.06 -11.17 -4.15
N THR A 18 3.28 -11.21 -4.70
CA THR A 18 4.27 -10.15 -4.55
C THR A 18 3.74 -8.76 -4.94
N TYR A 19 2.70 -8.67 -5.78
CA TYR A 19 2.17 -7.39 -6.23
C TYR A 19 1.42 -6.61 -5.14
N VAL A 20 0.89 -7.30 -4.13
CA VAL A 20 0.04 -6.71 -3.10
C VAL A 20 0.43 -7.18 -1.69
N VAL A 21 1.63 -7.76 -1.54
CA VAL A 21 2.06 -8.36 -0.27
C VAL A 21 2.17 -7.33 0.84
N LEU A 22 2.66 -6.10 0.57
CA LEU A 22 2.78 -5.06 1.59
C LEU A 22 1.42 -4.61 2.15
N PRO A 23 0.43 -4.18 1.34
CA PRO A 23 -0.85 -3.76 1.89
C PRO A 23 -1.59 -4.91 2.59
N VAL A 24 -1.51 -6.14 2.06
CA VAL A 24 -2.12 -7.31 2.71
C VAL A 24 -1.46 -7.59 4.06
N THR A 25 -0.13 -7.58 4.15
CA THR A 25 0.58 -7.84 5.41
C THR A 25 0.32 -6.76 6.44
N LEU A 26 0.27 -5.49 6.05
CA LEU A 26 -0.07 -4.38 6.96
C LEU A 26 -1.51 -4.46 7.46
N PHE A 27 -2.44 -4.90 6.63
CA PHE A 27 -3.82 -5.12 7.02
C PHE A 27 -3.95 -6.31 7.98
N LEU A 28 -3.25 -7.41 7.72
CA LEU A 28 -3.24 -8.54 8.66
C LEU A 28 -2.60 -8.14 9.99
N LEU A 29 -1.51 -7.36 9.94
CA LEU A 29 -0.88 -6.83 11.15
C LEU A 29 -1.84 -5.95 11.94
N SER A 30 -2.64 -5.11 11.29
CA SER A 30 -3.60 -4.27 11.99
C SER A 30 -4.77 -5.06 12.59
N LEU A 31 -5.22 -6.13 11.94
CA LEU A 31 -6.19 -7.05 12.52
C LEU A 31 -5.64 -7.76 13.75
N ILE A 32 -4.37 -8.20 13.70
CA ILE A 32 -3.70 -8.81 14.85
C ILE A 32 -3.59 -7.80 15.99
N LEU A 33 -3.16 -6.57 15.72
CA LEU A 33 -3.11 -5.50 16.71
C LEU A 33 -4.48 -5.22 17.31
N ALA A 34 -5.52 -5.11 16.47
CA ALA A 34 -6.89 -4.93 16.93
C ALA A 34 -7.30 -6.05 17.89
N ALA A 35 -7.12 -7.31 17.50
CA ALA A 35 -7.50 -8.46 18.31
C ALA A 35 -6.72 -8.54 19.63
N CYS A 36 -5.41 -8.30 19.60
CA CYS A 36 -4.54 -8.37 20.78
C CYS A 36 -4.81 -7.23 21.77
N PHE A 37 -5.05 -6.00 21.29
CA PHE A 37 -5.26 -4.83 22.14
C PHE A 37 -6.73 -4.58 22.49
N TYR A 38 -7.68 -5.20 21.78
CA TYR A 38 -9.12 -5.15 22.10
C TYR A 38 -9.42 -5.34 23.60
N PRO A 39 -8.90 -6.38 24.29
CA PRO A 39 -9.19 -6.58 25.71
C PRO A 39 -8.58 -5.52 26.63
N PHE A 40 -7.52 -4.83 26.20
CA PHE A 40 -6.82 -3.82 27.00
C PHE A 40 -7.41 -2.40 26.83
N LEU A 41 -8.26 -2.20 25.83
CA LEU A 41 -8.89 -0.91 25.57
C LEU A 41 -10.15 -0.74 26.43
N SER A 42 -10.24 0.41 27.11
CA SER A 42 -11.44 0.86 27.82
C SER A 42 -12.65 0.94 26.88
N ASN A 43 -13.85 0.81 27.43
CA ASN A 43 -15.09 0.84 26.65
C ASN A 43 -15.28 2.15 25.87
N GLU A 44 -14.79 3.25 26.43
CA GLU A 44 -14.82 4.59 25.85
C GLU A 44 -13.39 5.14 25.75
N ILE A 45 -13.03 5.57 24.55
CA ILE A 45 -11.72 6.12 24.23
C ILE A 45 -11.89 7.62 24.00
N ALA A 46 -11.24 8.43 24.81
CA ALA A 46 -11.16 9.87 24.58
C ALA A 46 -10.28 10.14 23.36
N TYR A 47 -10.87 10.68 22.30
CA TYR A 47 -10.14 11.00 21.06
C TYR A 47 -9.91 12.49 20.85
N HIS A 48 -10.58 13.34 21.64
CA HIS A 48 -10.41 14.79 21.62
C HIS A 48 -10.30 15.32 23.05
N PHE A 49 -9.29 16.15 23.28
CA PHE A 49 -9.04 16.82 24.57
C PHE A 49 -9.14 18.33 24.36
N GLN A 50 -9.97 18.98 25.17
CA GLN A 50 -10.10 20.43 25.21
C GLN A 50 -9.78 20.89 26.64
N ASN A 51 -8.76 21.73 26.80
CA ASN A 51 -8.26 22.20 28.11
C ASN A 51 -8.02 21.06 29.12
N ASP A 52 -7.24 20.05 28.71
CA ASP A 52 -6.88 18.86 29.51
C ASP A 52 -8.05 17.98 29.99
N SER A 53 -9.27 18.27 29.53
CA SER A 53 -10.47 17.47 29.80
C SER A 53 -10.91 16.73 28.53
N PRO A 54 -11.19 15.41 28.60
CA PRO A 54 -11.71 14.66 27.46
C PRO A 54 -13.15 15.12 27.12
N ASP A 55 -13.30 15.80 25.98
CA ASP A 55 -14.58 16.37 25.51
C ASP A 55 -15.37 15.40 24.62
N ARG A 56 -14.67 14.49 23.92
CA ARG A 56 -15.32 13.51 23.03
C ARG A 56 -14.82 12.10 23.24
N TRP A 57 -15.78 11.22 23.50
CA TRP A 57 -15.61 9.80 23.74
C TRP A 57 -16.10 9.02 22.53
N LEU A 58 -15.35 8.00 22.13
CA LEU A 58 -15.72 7.09 21.06
C LEU A 58 -15.70 5.68 21.60
N SER A 59 -16.69 4.86 21.25
CA SER A 59 -16.70 3.46 21.68
C SER A 59 -15.47 2.75 21.11
N ARG A 60 -14.90 1.81 21.87
CA ARG A 60 -13.76 0.99 21.43
C ARG A 60 -13.97 0.41 20.03
N GLY A 61 -15.15 -0.14 19.78
CA GLY A 61 -15.50 -0.74 18.49
C GLY A 61 -15.52 0.28 17.36
N ALA A 62 -16.07 1.47 17.60
CA ALA A 62 -16.08 2.54 16.60
C ALA A 62 -14.67 3.06 16.31
N PHE A 63 -13.83 3.22 17.34
CA PHE A 63 -12.43 3.63 17.17
C PHE A 63 -11.63 2.63 16.33
N ILE A 64 -11.72 1.34 16.66
CA ILE A 64 -11.07 0.28 15.87
C ILE A 64 -11.63 0.25 14.46
N GLY A 65 -12.95 0.40 14.29
CA GLY A 65 -13.59 0.52 12.99
C GLY A 65 -12.99 1.66 12.15
N TRP A 66 -12.85 2.84 12.74
CA TRP A 66 -12.24 4.01 12.09
C TRP A 66 -10.78 3.82 11.67
N MET A 67 -10.04 2.93 12.33
CA MET A 67 -8.65 2.61 11.96
C MET A 67 -8.56 1.48 10.93
N VAL A 68 -9.37 0.43 11.08
CA VAL A 68 -9.32 -0.77 10.24
C VAL A 68 -10.01 -0.53 8.88
N ILE A 69 -11.13 0.19 8.84
CA ILE A 69 -11.88 0.44 7.59
C ILE A 69 -11.01 1.12 6.52
N PRO A 70 -10.27 2.21 6.80
CA PRO A 70 -9.35 2.79 5.82
C PRO A 70 -8.31 1.80 5.31
N GLN A 71 -7.80 0.91 6.17
CA GLN A 71 -6.80 -0.09 5.78
C GLN A 71 -7.38 -1.19 4.89
N VAL A 72 -8.62 -1.62 5.14
CA VAL A 72 -9.37 -2.51 4.24
C VAL A 72 -9.50 -1.85 2.87
N PHE A 73 -9.93 -0.59 2.85
CA PHE A 73 -10.10 0.18 1.62
C PHE A 73 -8.79 0.27 0.82
N PHE A 74 -7.67 0.61 1.46
CA PHE A 74 -6.37 0.66 0.79
C PHE A 74 -5.90 -0.71 0.26
N THR A 75 -6.15 -1.78 1.02
CA THR A 75 -5.79 -3.13 0.57
C THR A 75 -6.61 -3.56 -0.64
N LEU A 76 -7.93 -3.30 -0.63
CA LEU A 76 -8.80 -3.55 -1.77
C LEU A 76 -8.44 -2.68 -2.97
N LEU A 77 -8.10 -1.41 -2.75
CA LEU A 77 -7.64 -0.50 -3.79
C LEU A 77 -6.37 -1.02 -4.47
N SER A 78 -5.42 -1.54 -3.69
CA SER A 78 -4.19 -2.14 -4.22
C SER A 78 -4.47 -3.33 -5.13
N ILE A 79 -5.33 -4.24 -4.69
CA ILE A 79 -5.76 -5.40 -5.48
C ILE A 79 -6.51 -4.93 -6.74
N GLY A 80 -7.39 -3.94 -6.59
CA GLY A 80 -8.17 -3.34 -7.68
C GLY A 80 -7.28 -2.71 -8.75
N VAL A 81 -6.28 -1.91 -8.36
CA VAL A 81 -5.30 -1.31 -9.28
C VAL A 81 -4.54 -2.39 -10.03
N VAL A 82 -3.99 -3.40 -9.34
CA VAL A 82 -3.24 -4.48 -10.01
C VAL A 82 -4.14 -5.27 -10.97
N ARG A 83 -5.37 -5.59 -10.57
CA ARG A 83 -6.37 -6.28 -11.42
C ARG A 83 -6.74 -5.46 -12.63
N LEU A 84 -6.97 -4.16 -12.47
CA LEU A 84 -7.31 -3.24 -13.56
C LEU A 84 -6.17 -3.18 -14.58
N VAL A 85 -4.93 -2.99 -14.13
CA VAL A 85 -3.76 -2.96 -15.04
C VAL A 85 -3.62 -4.29 -15.79
N MET A 86 -3.79 -5.43 -15.11
CA MET A 86 -3.76 -6.76 -15.76
C MET A 86 -4.91 -7.00 -16.76
N MET A 87 -6.08 -6.40 -16.55
CA MET A 87 -7.17 -6.44 -17.53
C MET A 87 -6.82 -5.62 -18.76
N THR A 88 -6.30 -4.40 -18.57
CA THR A 88 -5.90 -3.52 -19.68
C THR A 88 -4.71 -4.04 -20.47
N SER A 89 -3.77 -4.76 -19.83
CA SER A 89 -2.60 -5.33 -20.51
C SER A 89 -2.94 -6.45 -21.49
N ARG A 90 -4.14 -7.04 -21.42
CA ARG A 90 -4.62 -7.98 -22.46
C ARG A 90 -4.88 -7.30 -23.80
N TYR A 91 -5.14 -5.99 -23.77
CA TYR A 91 -5.43 -5.19 -24.95
C TYR A 91 -4.21 -4.41 -25.46
N LEU A 92 -3.09 -4.40 -24.71
CA LEU A 92 -1.83 -3.81 -25.13
C LEU A 92 -0.77 -4.91 -25.36
N PRO A 93 -0.58 -5.38 -26.60
CA PRO A 93 0.46 -6.34 -26.94
C PRO A 93 1.81 -5.61 -26.93
N ALA A 94 2.51 -5.68 -25.81
CA ALA A 94 3.89 -5.24 -25.74
C ALA A 94 4.71 -6.33 -25.04
N ASP A 95 5.06 -7.35 -25.82
CA ASP A 95 6.16 -8.26 -25.49
C ASP A 95 7.39 -7.41 -25.17
N GLY A 96 7.86 -7.49 -23.92
CA GLY A 96 8.98 -6.68 -23.41
C GLY A 96 8.61 -5.40 -22.64
N SER A 97 7.32 -5.14 -22.38
CA SER A 97 6.86 -3.95 -21.67
C SER A 97 7.43 -3.81 -20.25
N PRO A 98 7.90 -2.60 -19.85
CA PRO A 98 8.30 -2.28 -18.46
C PRO A 98 7.23 -2.64 -17.43
N LEU A 99 5.96 -2.73 -17.86
CA LEU A 99 4.77 -2.90 -17.02
C LEU A 99 4.88 -4.09 -16.05
N LYS A 100 5.51 -5.21 -16.45
CA LYS A 100 5.72 -6.37 -15.56
C LYS A 100 6.58 -6.04 -14.33
N ASN A 101 7.56 -5.15 -14.48
CA ASN A 101 8.42 -4.69 -13.42
C ASN A 101 7.80 -3.54 -12.60
N LEU A 102 6.87 -2.79 -13.20
CA LEU A 102 6.15 -1.70 -12.54
C LEU A 102 4.96 -2.20 -11.71
N LEU A 103 4.31 -3.30 -12.13
CA LEU A 103 3.16 -3.92 -11.45
C LEU A 103 3.34 -4.12 -9.94
N PRO A 104 4.44 -4.73 -9.45
CA PRO A 104 4.65 -4.88 -8.02
C PRO A 104 4.77 -3.55 -7.30
N VAL A 105 5.35 -2.54 -7.94
CA VAL A 105 5.51 -1.23 -7.31
C VAL A 105 4.17 -0.51 -7.24
N MET A 106 3.38 -0.52 -8.31
CA MET A 106 2.05 0.13 -8.34
C MET A 106 1.12 -0.42 -7.25
N GLY A 107 1.06 -1.76 -7.09
CA GLY A 107 0.24 -2.36 -6.05
C GLY A 107 0.75 -2.08 -4.64
N ASN A 108 2.06 -2.13 -4.43
CA ASN A 108 2.63 -1.92 -3.09
C ASN A 108 2.77 -0.43 -2.69
N MET A 109 2.68 0.53 -3.61
CA MET A 109 2.74 1.97 -3.27
C MET A 109 1.64 2.41 -2.31
N ILE A 110 0.47 1.77 -2.37
CA ILE A 110 -0.66 2.03 -1.48
C ILE A 110 -0.36 1.61 -0.02
N ALA A 111 0.69 0.82 0.22
CA ALA A 111 1.14 0.49 1.57
C ALA A 111 1.68 1.71 2.34
N LEU A 112 2.18 2.75 1.67
CA LEU A 112 2.76 3.92 2.35
C LEU A 112 1.77 4.66 3.27
N PRO A 113 0.59 5.10 2.80
CA PRO A 113 -0.43 5.65 3.69
C PRO A 113 -0.89 4.61 4.73
N GLN A 114 -0.95 3.33 4.36
CA GLN A 114 -1.35 2.26 5.28
C GLN A 114 -0.37 2.09 6.46
N VAL A 115 0.94 2.25 6.24
CA VAL A 115 1.96 2.27 7.32
C VAL A 115 1.68 3.38 8.32
N ILE A 116 1.28 4.57 7.85
CA ILE A 116 0.95 5.70 8.73
C ILE A 116 -0.24 5.35 9.61
N PHE A 117 -1.30 4.77 9.04
CA PHE A 117 -2.46 4.30 9.80
C PHE A 117 -2.11 3.20 10.80
N THR A 118 -1.26 2.23 10.41
CA THR A 118 -0.82 1.16 11.32
C THR A 118 0.00 1.73 12.48
N PHE A 119 0.90 2.68 12.21
CA PHE A 119 1.66 3.35 13.28
C PHE A 119 0.74 4.13 14.22
N ALA A 120 -0.22 4.89 13.67
CA ALA A 120 -1.21 5.59 14.46
C ALA A 120 -1.94 4.63 15.39
N MET A 121 -2.40 3.48 14.87
CA MET A 121 -3.07 2.45 15.65
C MET A 121 -2.20 1.95 16.81
N ILE A 122 -0.91 1.70 16.57
CA ILE A 122 0.03 1.30 17.63
C ILE A 122 0.17 2.40 18.68
N ASP A 123 0.40 3.65 18.27
CA ASP A 123 0.59 4.78 19.20
C ASP A 123 -0.64 4.98 20.11
N PHE A 124 -1.84 4.98 19.53
CA PHE A 124 -3.07 5.09 20.29
C PHE A 124 -3.28 3.90 21.24
N PHE A 125 -2.98 2.67 20.79
CA PHE A 125 -3.13 1.49 21.64
C PHE A 125 -2.11 1.46 22.78
N LEU A 126 -0.85 1.81 22.52
CA LEU A 126 0.19 1.90 23.54
C LEU A 126 -0.13 2.96 24.57
N TYR A 127 -0.63 4.11 24.12
CA TYR A 127 -1.06 5.18 25.02
C TYR A 127 -2.23 4.74 25.91
N ASN A 128 -3.24 4.09 25.35
CA ASN A 128 -4.40 3.65 26.14
C ASN A 128 -4.09 2.49 27.09
N ALA A 129 -3.28 1.52 26.67
CA ALA A 129 -2.97 0.33 27.47
C ALA A 129 -1.87 0.59 28.52
N TYR A 130 -0.88 1.42 28.19
CA TYR A 130 0.34 1.58 29.01
C TYR A 130 0.70 3.04 29.31
N GLN A 131 -0.06 4.04 28.82
CA GLN A 131 0.27 5.47 28.93
C GLN A 131 1.65 5.82 28.32
N VAL A 132 2.16 4.96 27.44
CA VAL A 132 3.41 5.18 26.70
C VAL A 132 3.08 5.89 25.40
N LYS A 133 3.58 7.11 25.25
CA LYS A 133 3.48 7.89 24.02
C LYS A 133 4.69 7.61 23.15
N LEU A 134 4.49 7.19 21.90
CA LEU A 134 5.58 7.05 20.95
C LEU A 134 5.99 8.44 20.42
N ILE A 135 6.91 8.45 19.45
CA ILE A 135 7.26 9.69 18.75
C ILE A 135 5.99 10.33 18.16
N PRO A 136 5.91 11.68 18.12
CA PRO A 136 4.73 12.36 17.63
C PRO A 136 4.36 11.91 16.20
N LEU A 137 3.06 11.64 15.98
CA LEU A 137 2.55 11.13 14.70
C LEU A 137 2.93 12.00 13.50
N TRP A 138 3.03 13.32 13.68
CA TRP A 138 3.46 14.25 12.64
C TRP A 138 4.92 14.03 12.21
N VAL A 139 5.83 13.73 13.16
CA VAL A 139 7.24 13.43 12.87
C VAL A 139 7.33 12.13 12.08
N PHE A 140 6.63 11.09 12.54
CA PHE A 140 6.60 9.80 11.85
C PHE A 140 6.03 9.93 10.42
N THR A 141 4.94 10.70 10.27
CA THR A 141 4.32 10.98 8.97
C THR A 141 5.30 11.68 8.03
N LEU A 142 6.06 12.66 8.53
CA LEU A 142 7.08 13.37 7.74
C LEU A 142 8.18 12.41 7.28
N ILE A 143 8.66 11.53 8.15
CA ILE A 143 9.66 10.49 7.80
C ILE A 143 9.12 9.58 6.70
N VAL A 144 7.90 9.06 6.84
CA VAL A 144 7.27 8.18 5.85
C VAL A 144 7.06 8.90 4.52
N LEU A 145 6.67 10.18 4.55
CA LEU A 145 6.46 10.98 3.34
C LEU A 145 7.79 11.20 2.60
N VAL A 146 8.86 11.54 3.30
CA VAL A 146 10.20 11.69 2.72
C VAL A 146 10.68 10.38 2.10
N LEU A 147 10.55 9.26 2.82
CA LEU A 147 10.88 7.94 2.29
C LEU A 147 10.04 7.61 1.05
N GLY A 148 8.75 7.89 1.09
CA GLY A 148 7.84 7.72 -0.04
C GLY A 148 8.30 8.48 -1.27
N VAL A 149 8.65 9.76 -1.13
CA VAL A 149 9.18 10.60 -2.22
C VAL A 149 10.48 10.03 -2.79
N ILE A 150 11.41 9.57 -1.93
CA ILE A 150 12.67 8.97 -2.38
C ILE A 150 12.40 7.70 -3.20
N ILE A 151 11.55 6.81 -2.68
CA ILE A 151 11.17 5.56 -3.37
C ILE A 151 10.53 5.87 -4.72
N LEU A 152 9.59 6.82 -4.75
CA LEU A 152 8.91 7.25 -5.98
C LEU A 152 9.90 7.81 -7.00
N SER A 153 10.84 8.64 -6.56
CA SER A 153 11.84 9.29 -7.40
C SER A 153 12.79 8.28 -8.05
N VAL A 154 13.33 7.35 -7.26
CA VAL A 154 14.20 6.26 -7.77
C VAL A 154 13.45 5.43 -8.81
N PHE A 155 12.18 5.13 -8.54
CA PHE A 155 11.35 4.36 -9.45
C PHE A 155 11.06 5.12 -10.76
N PHE A 156 10.72 6.40 -10.68
CA PHE A 156 10.49 7.25 -11.83
C PHE A 156 11.71 7.31 -12.75
N ILE A 157 12.91 7.42 -12.17
CA ILE A 157 14.18 7.38 -12.91
C ILE A 157 14.39 6.02 -13.58
N ARG A 158 14.14 4.90 -12.88
CA ARG A 158 14.26 3.55 -13.44
C ARG A 158 13.29 3.33 -14.61
N ALA A 159 12.03 3.74 -14.46
CA ALA A 159 11.02 3.65 -15.50
C ALA A 159 11.40 4.50 -16.73
N SER A 160 11.83 5.75 -16.50
CA SER A 160 12.28 6.65 -17.57
C SER A 160 13.48 6.09 -18.34
N ARG A 161 14.45 5.47 -17.64
CA ARG A 161 15.59 4.80 -18.27
C ARG A 161 15.17 3.59 -19.11
N GLN A 162 14.18 2.81 -18.66
CA GLN A 162 13.66 1.67 -19.43
C GLN A 162 12.99 2.11 -20.73
N SER A 163 12.16 3.16 -20.69
CA SER A 163 11.52 3.71 -21.89
C SER A 163 12.54 4.27 -22.90
N ARG A 164 13.64 4.88 -22.41
CA ARG A 164 14.73 5.35 -23.28
C ARG A 164 15.49 4.21 -23.95
N ARG A 165 15.75 3.10 -23.24
CA ARG A 165 16.41 1.90 -23.80
C ARG A 165 15.56 1.22 -24.87
N LEU A 166 14.24 1.12 -24.64
CA LEU A 166 13.32 0.52 -25.60
C LEU A 166 13.25 1.34 -26.90
N LYS A 167 13.20 2.68 -26.80
CA LYS A 167 13.24 3.56 -27.98
C LYS A 167 14.56 3.52 -28.74
N ALA A 168 15.69 3.24 -28.08
CA ALA A 168 16.99 3.14 -28.74
C ALA A 168 17.10 1.86 -29.60
N ASN A 169 16.54 0.74 -29.15
CA ASN A 169 16.53 -0.51 -29.91
C ASN A 169 15.63 -0.44 -31.16
N ILE A 170 14.45 0.20 -31.04
CA ILE A 170 13.52 0.36 -32.18
C ILE A 170 14.09 1.27 -33.28
N ARG A 171 15.08 2.13 -32.97
CA ARG A 171 15.70 3.03 -33.96
C ARG A 171 16.85 2.37 -34.75
N GLN A 172 17.24 1.14 -34.41
CA GLN A 172 18.35 0.43 -35.06
C GLN A 172 17.91 -0.74 -35.96
N GLU A 173 16.61 -1.06 -35.97
CA GLU A 173 15.96 -1.92 -36.98
C GLU A 173 15.35 -1.06 -38.09
#